data_AF-C0D7C9-F1
#
_entry.id   AF-C0D7C9-F1
#
_cell.length_a   1.000
_cell.length_b   1.000
_cell.length_c   1.000
_cell.angle_alpha   90.00
_cell.angle_beta   90.00
_cell.angle_gamma   90.00
#
_symmetry.space_group_name_H-M   'P 1'
#
loop_
_entity.id
_entity.type
_entity.pdbx_description
1 polymer ?
#
loop_
_entity_poly.entity_id
_entity_poly.type
_entity_poly.pdbx_seq_one_letter_code
_entity_poly.pdbx_strand_id
1 'polypeptide(L)' 'MSGDIRRMDEGQLRRVKKLIRGLCANCDGGDCLLLDDGEAHVCPQLITYSLLCRYFRAAVLPADRELYADIMERDAR' A
#
# COMPACT_ATOMS: atom_id res chain seq x y z
N MET A 1 -4.14 -20.67 2.81
CA MET A 1 -4.64 -19.51 2.05
C MET A 1 -3.44 -18.89 1.33
N SER A 2 -2.99 -19.49 0.22
CA SER A 2 -1.99 -18.85 -0.63
C SER A 2 -2.73 -17.76 -1.39
N GLY A 3 -2.81 -16.57 -0.79
CA GLY A 3 -3.45 -15.43 -1.43
C GLY A 3 -2.49 -14.86 -2.43
N ASP A 4 -2.88 -14.84 -3.70
CA ASP A 4 -2.07 -14.25 -4.76
C ASP A 4 -1.67 -12.83 -4.39
N ILE A 5 -0.36 -12.61 -4.34
CA ILE A 5 0.21 -11.31 -4.02
C ILE A 5 0.07 -10.45 -5.27
N ARG A 6 -0.90 -9.54 -5.26
CA ARG A 6 -1.09 -8.51 -6.30
C ARG A 6 0.20 -7.74 -6.54
N ARG A 7 0.67 -7.71 -7.78
CA ARG A 7 1.83 -6.95 -8.22
C ARG A 7 1.36 -5.67 -8.89
N MET A 8 1.98 -4.57 -8.50
CA MET A 8 1.77 -3.25 -9.08
C MET A 8 2.78 -3.00 -10.19
N ASP A 9 2.40 -2.25 -11.22
CA ASP A 9 3.36 -1.62 -12.12
C ASP A 9 3.92 -0.31 -11.52
N GLU A 10 4.85 0.34 -12.22
CA GLU A 10 5.47 1.58 -11.74
C GLU A 10 4.48 2.74 -11.59
N GLY A 11 3.47 2.81 -12.46
CA GLY A 11 2.45 3.85 -12.42
C GLY A 11 1.58 3.71 -11.17
N GLN A 12 1.13 2.48 -10.92
CA GLN A 12 0.39 2.11 -9.72
C GLN A 12 1.21 2.37 -8.46
N LEU A 13 2.50 1.97 -8.42
CA LEU A 13 3.38 2.22 -7.28
C LEU A 13 3.54 3.71 -6.98
N ARG A 14 3.70 4.56 -7.99
CA ARG A 14 3.78 6.03 -7.79
C ARG A 14 2.51 6.58 -7.13
N ARG A 15 1.32 6.14 -7.57
CA ARG A 15 0.04 6.56 -6.98
C ARG A 15 -0.12 6.04 -5.54
N VAL A 16 0.21 4.77 -5.30
CA VAL A 16 0.20 4.17 -3.95
C VAL A 16 1.12 4.93 -2.99
N LYS A 17 2.35 5.27 -3.41
CA LYS A 17 3.28 6.07 -2.60
C LYS A 17 2.70 7.44 -2.24
N LYS A 18 1.99 8.09 -3.17
CA LYS A 18 1.33 9.38 -2.92
C LYS A 18 0.20 9.23 -1.89
N LEU A 19 -0.63 8.19 -2.02
CA LEU A 19 -1.72 7.93 -1.06
C LEU A 19 -1.18 7.62 0.34
N ILE A 20 -0.13 6.81 0.46
CA ILE A 20 0.45 6.47 1.76
C ILE A 20 0.96 7.73 2.47
N ARG A 21 1.74 8.55 1.77
CA ARG A 21 2.30 9.79 2.34
C ARG A 21 1.25 10.85 2.66
N GLY A 22 0.11 10.84 1.96
CA GLY A 22 -0.94 11.83 2.14
C GLY A 22 -2.04 11.43 3.13
N LEU A 23 -2.32 10.12 3.25
CA LEU A 23 -3.56 9.64 3.89
C LEU A 23 -3.36 8.47 4.86
N CYS A 24 -2.21 7.79 4.85
CA CYS A 24 -2.01 6.65 5.76
C CYS A 24 -1.69 7.14 7.17
N ALA A 25 -2.65 7.01 8.09
CA ALA A 25 -2.46 7.36 9.50
C ALA A 25 -1.33 6.60 10.22
N ASN A 26 -0.87 5.48 9.64
CA ASN A 26 0.22 4.67 10.18
C ASN A 26 1.57 4.94 9.52
N CYS A 27 1.65 5.90 8.59
CA CYS A 27 2.89 6.28 7.93
C CYS A 27 3.28 7.70 8.35
N ASP A 28 4.37 7.84 9.10
CA ASP A 28 4.94 9.13 9.47
C ASP A 28 6.37 9.24 8.95
N GLY A 29 6.70 10.34 8.27
CA GLY A 29 8.04 10.53 7.67
C GLY A 29 8.47 9.50 6.60
N GLY A 30 7.67 8.47 6.33
CA GLY A 30 8.05 7.31 5.51
C GLY A 30 8.15 6.00 6.31
N ASP A 31 8.10 6.08 7.63
CA ASP A 31 8.18 4.96 8.55
C ASP A 31 6.79 4.51 9.00
N CYS A 32 6.64 3.22 9.29
CA CYS A 32 5.39 2.59 9.66
C CYS A 32 5.29 2.45 11.18
N LEU A 33 4.42 3.26 11.79
CA LEU A 33 4.21 3.29 13.24
C LEU A 33 3.73 1.95 13.81
N LEU A 34 3.07 1.10 12.99
CA LEU A 34 2.64 -0.23 13.41
C LEU A 34 3.75 -1.28 13.47
N LEU A 35 4.93 -0.97 12.90
CA LEU A 35 6.09 -1.84 12.95
C LEU A 35 7.12 -1.41 13.99
N ASP A 36 6.89 -0.26 14.64
CA ASP A 36 7.77 0.28 15.66
C ASP A 36 7.94 -0.72 16.81
N ASP A 37 9.18 -1.18 16.98
CA ASP A 37 9.63 -2.07 18.06
C ASP A 37 10.62 -1.35 19.02
N GLY A 38 10.61 -0.02 18.99
CA GLY A 38 11.60 0.85 19.63
C GLY A 38 12.57 1.51 18.64
N GLU A 39 12.52 1.11 17.36
CA GLU A 39 13.29 1.69 16.25
C GLU A 39 12.38 2.04 15.06
N ALA A 40 12.77 3.06 14.29
CA ALA A 40 12.03 3.48 13.11
C ALA A 40 12.17 2.47 11.95
N HIS A 41 11.03 2.01 11.42
CA HIS A 41 11.00 1.06 10.30
C HIS A 41 10.27 1.63 9.09
N VAL A 42 10.95 1.64 7.94
CA VAL A 42 10.35 2.10 6.67
C VAL A 42 9.06 1.35 6.36
N CYS A 43 8.02 2.06 5.92
CA CYS A 43 6.77 1.44 5.52
C CYS A 43 7.00 0.43 4.39
N PRO A 44 6.72 -0.88 4.59
CA PRO A 44 7.00 -1.89 3.58
C PRO A 44 6.27 -1.61 2.25
N GLN A 45 5.06 -1.06 2.33
CA GLN A 45 4.25 -0.73 1.15
C GLN A 45 4.85 0.42 0.31
N LEU A 46 5.76 1.23 0.86
CA LEU A 46 6.51 2.25 0.10
C LEU A 46 7.68 1.66 -0.68
N ILE A 47 8.19 0.49 -0.32
CA ILE A 47 9.41 -0.08 -0.91
C ILE A 47 9.17 -1.34 -1.74
N THR A 48 7.95 -1.88 -1.75
CA THR A 48 7.60 -3.08 -2.52
C THR A 48 6.60 -2.80 -3.64
N TYR A 49 6.72 -3.53 -4.75
CA TYR A 49 5.73 -3.59 -5.81
C TYR A 49 4.55 -4.51 -5.47
N SER A 50 4.61 -5.26 -4.38
CA SER A 50 3.53 -6.12 -3.93
C SER A 50 2.54 -5.36 -3.06
N LEU A 51 1.23 -5.56 -3.26
CA LEU A 51 0.21 -5.05 -2.35
C LEU A 51 0.11 -5.97 -1.11
N LEU A 52 0.93 -5.69 -0.09
CA LEU A 52 1.08 -6.55 1.10
C LEU A 52 0.37 -5.97 2.33
N CYS A 53 0.26 -4.65 2.43
CA CYS A 53 -0.28 -4.01 3.62
C CYS A 53 -1.81 -4.11 3.66
N ARG A 54 -2.34 -4.95 4.56
CA ARG A 54 -3.78 -5.15 4.75
C ARG A 54 -4.50 -3.86 5.16
N TYR A 55 -3.88 -3.05 6.01
CA TYR A 55 -4.43 -1.75 6.42
C TYR A 55 -4.54 -0.80 5.23
N PHE A 56 -3.46 -0.65 4.45
CA PHE A 56 -3.47 0.19 3.25
C PHE A 56 -4.59 -0.24 2.29
N ARG A 57 -4.68 -1.55 2.00
CA ARG A 57 -5.71 -2.09 1.10
C ARG A 57 -7.15 -1.79 1.57
N ALA A 58 -7.42 -1.89 2.87
CA ALA A 58 -8.77 -1.74 3.39
C ALA A 58 -9.17 -0.27 3.69
N ALA A 59 -8.23 0.54 4.17
CA ALA A 59 -8.53 1.86 4.73
C ALA A 59 -8.02 3.03 3.88
N VAL A 60 -6.96 2.84 3.09
CA VAL A 60 -6.29 3.95 2.38
C VAL A 60 -6.50 3.88 0.88
N LEU A 61 -6.26 2.71 0.27
CA LEU A 61 -6.40 2.49 -1.16
C LEU A 61 -7.79 2.88 -1.71
N PRO A 62 -8.92 2.60 -1.02
CA PRO A 62 -10.25 2.98 -1.52
C PRO A 62 -10.47 4.49 -1.67
N ALA A 63 -9.62 5.35 -1.08
CA ALA A 63 -9.68 6.79 -1.28
C ALA A 63 -9.39 7.20 -2.74
N ASP A 64 -8.66 6.38 -3.49
CA ASP A 64 -8.47 6.50 -4.93
C ASP A 64 -9.23 5.35 -5.62
N ARG A 65 -10.49 5.61 -5.97
CA ARG A 65 -11.40 4.60 -6.53
C ARG A 65 -10.90 4.01 -7.85
N GLU A 66 -10.26 4.83 -8.68
CA GLU A 66 -9.73 4.39 -9.97
C GLU A 66 -8.52 3.49 -9.77
N LEU A 67 -7.56 3.88 -8.91
CA LEU A 67 -6.42 3.04 -8.56
C LEU A 67 -6.85 1.74 -7.88
N TYR A 68 -7.84 1.81 -6.99
CA TYR A 68 -8.41 0.64 -6.35
C TYR A 68 -8.93 -0.36 -7.40
N ALA A 69 -9.76 0.09 -8.34
CA ALA A 69 -10.27 -0.77 -9.41
C ALA A 69 -9.12 -1.35 -10.25
N ASP A 70 -8.18 -0.51 -10.68
CA ASP A 70 -7.05 -0.93 -11.51
C ASP A 70 -6.16 -1.99 -10.83
N ILE A 71 -5.86 -1.85 -9.53
CA ILE A 71 -5.06 -2.84 -8.79
C ILE A 71 -5.89 -4.08 -8.42
N MET A 72 -7.16 -3.92 -8.04
CA MET A 72 -7.95 -5.01 -7.46
C MET A 72 -8.69 -5.86 -8.49
N GLU A 73 -9.12 -5.28 -9.61
CA GLU A 73 -9.90 -5.95 -10.67
C GLU A 73 -9.01 -6.60 -11.74
N ARG A 74 -7.74 -6.18 -11.86
CA ARG A 74 -6.74 -6.85 -12.73
C ARG A 74 -6.47 -8.31 -12.34
N ASP A 75 -6.68 -8.67 -11.09
CA ASP A 75 -6.54 -10.04 -10.56
C ASP A 75 -7.78 -10.92 -10.81
N ALA A 76 -8.89 -10.36 -11.30
CA ALA A 76 -10.12 -11.10 -11.60
C ALA A 76 -10.20 -11.62 -13.05
N ARG A 77 -9.12 -11.45 -13.83
CA ARG A 77 -9.05 -11.79 -15.25
C ARG A 77 -8.07 -12.92 -15.52
#